data_AF-A0A9J6F449-F1
#
_entry.id   AF-A0A9J6F449-F1
#
_cell.length_a   1.000
_cell.length_b   1.000
_cell.length_c   1.000
_cell.angle_alpha   90.00
_cell.angle_beta   90.00
_cell.angle_gamma   90.00
#
_symmetry.space_group_name_H-M   'P 1'
#
loop_
_entity.id
_entity.type
_entity.pdbx_description
1 polymer ?
#
loop_
_entity_poly.entity_id
_entity_poly.type
_entity_poly.pdbx_seq_one_letter_code
_entity_poly.pdbx_strand_id
1 'polypeptide(L)'
;MGTRRRKEKTLAHLIEKAGLAILNEPASHTRIGVGPHRDTTLDLTLCKNAGRITWENTFEDLGSDHRILSIALGNPPTRNCKRTIRRVDWDKFHRSRNPSKT
;
A
#
# COMPACT_ATOMS: atom_id res chain seq x y z
N MET A 1 12.97 7.63 -30.79
CA MET A 1 11.86 8.18 -29.97
C MET A 1 10.68 7.18 -29.96
N GLY A 2 10.77 6.05 -29.23
CA GLY A 2 9.78 4.95 -29.39
C GLY A 2 9.61 3.97 -28.21
N THR A 3 10.35 4.14 -27.13
CA THR A 3 10.38 3.20 -25.99
C THR A 3 9.41 3.57 -24.87
N ARG A 4 9.16 4.88 -24.65
CA ARG A 4 8.32 5.38 -23.55
C ARG A 4 6.85 4.92 -23.65
N ARG A 5 6.23 5.06 -24.84
CA ARG A 5 4.84 4.61 -25.07
C ARG A 5 4.65 3.10 -24.93
N ARG A 6 5.70 2.29 -25.15
CA ARG A 6 5.62 0.83 -24.97
C ARG A 6 5.51 0.49 -23.48
N LYS A 7 6.36 1.09 -22.64
CA LYS A 7 6.33 0.90 -21.18
C LYS A 7 5.00 1.33 -20.57
N GLU A 8 4.46 2.47 -21.00
CA GLU A 8 3.15 2.98 -20.55
C GLU A 8 2.01 2.01 -20.87
N LYS A 9 1.94 1.52 -22.11
CA LYS A 9 0.92 0.55 -22.54
C LYS A 9 1.04 -0.78 -21.80
N THR A 10 2.27 -1.28 -21.60
CA THR A 10 2.52 -2.50 -20.85
C THR A 10 2.09 -2.34 -19.39
N LEU A 11 2.44 -1.22 -18.75
CA LEU A 11 2.06 -0.95 -17.37
C LEU A 11 0.54 -0.84 -17.20
N ALA A 12 -0.15 -0.11 -18.07
CA ALA A 12 -1.61 0.02 -18.05
C ALA A 12 -2.29 -1.36 -18.14
N HIS A 13 -1.83 -2.20 -19.07
CA HIS A 13 -2.35 -3.56 -19.21
C HIS A 13 -2.10 -4.43 -17.97
N LEU A 14 -0.94 -4.29 -17.32
CA LEU A 14 -0.64 -5.02 -16.09
C LEU A 14 -1.49 -4.56 -14.90
N ILE A 15 -1.73 -3.25 -14.77
CA ILE A 15 -2.61 -2.67 -13.74
C ILE A 15 -4.03 -3.22 -13.89
N GLU A 16 -4.55 -3.20 -15.12
CA GLU A 16 -5.87 -3.74 -15.45
C GLU A 16 -5.96 -5.23 -15.14
N LYS A 17 -5.01 -6.03 -15.65
CA LYS A 17 -4.96 -7.48 -15.42
C LYS A 17 -4.87 -7.85 -13.93
N ALA A 18 -4.18 -7.03 -13.14
CA ALA A 18 -4.05 -7.24 -11.70
C ALA A 18 -5.29 -6.80 -10.90
N GLY A 19 -6.27 -6.13 -11.54
CA GLY A 19 -7.46 -5.58 -10.90
C GLY A 19 -7.12 -4.48 -9.91
N LEU A 20 -6.16 -3.61 -10.26
CA LEU A 20 -5.73 -2.49 -9.44
C LEU A 20 -6.44 -1.20 -9.87
N ALA A 21 -6.83 -0.38 -8.90
CA ALA A 21 -7.34 0.97 -9.15
C ALA A 21 -6.22 2.00 -8.97
N ILE A 22 -6.15 2.99 -9.87
CA ILE A 22 -5.23 4.12 -9.77
C ILE A 22 -5.88 5.19 -8.89
N LEU A 23 -5.15 5.69 -7.89
CA LEU A 23 -5.64 6.71 -6.96
C LEU A 23 -5.21 8.13 -7.29
N ASN A 24 -4.21 8.29 -8.15
CA ASN A 24 -3.65 9.59 -8.48
C ASN A 24 -4.71 10.54 -9.07
N GLU A 25 -4.68 11.80 -8.63
CA GLU A 25 -5.34 12.91 -9.31
C GLU A 25 -4.50 13.35 -10.52
N PRO A 26 -4.99 13.21 -11.76
CA PRO A 26 -4.21 13.52 -12.96
C PRO A 26 -3.71 14.97 -13.05
N ALA A 27 -4.45 15.92 -12.45
CA ALA A 27 -4.06 17.34 -12.46
C ALA A 27 -2.93 17.67 -11.47
N SER A 28 -2.59 16.76 -10.55
CA SER A 28 -1.63 17.01 -9.47
C SER A 28 -0.30 16.32 -9.74
N HIS A 29 0.65 17.06 -10.31
CA HIS A 29 2.01 16.56 -10.60
C HIS A 29 2.74 16.11 -9.33
N THR A 30 3.33 14.91 -9.36
CA THR A 30 4.09 14.34 -8.24
C THR A 30 5.56 14.72 -8.27
N ARG A 31 6.03 15.28 -9.39
CA ARG A 31 7.39 15.78 -9.56
C ARG A 31 7.37 17.14 -10.24
N ILE A 32 8.08 18.09 -9.65
CA ILE A 32 8.24 19.45 -10.18
C ILE A 32 9.50 19.51 -11.05
N GLY A 33 9.34 20.01 -12.27
CA GLY A 33 10.46 20.17 -13.18
C GLY A 33 11.36 21.32 -12.76
N VAL A 34 12.69 21.12 -12.77
CA VAL A 34 13.67 22.19 -12.54
C VAL A 34 14.23 22.68 -13.88
N GLY A 35 14.32 23.99 -14.07
CA GLY A 35 14.89 24.60 -15.28
C GLY A 35 14.06 24.31 -16.55
N PRO A 36 14.62 23.64 -17.58
CA PRO A 36 13.89 23.34 -18.82
C PRO A 36 12.93 22.12 -18.70
N HIS A 37 12.93 21.44 -17.56
CA HIS A 37 12.10 20.25 -17.36
C HIS A 37 10.66 20.66 -16.98
N ARG A 38 9.67 19.94 -17.52
CA ARG A 38 8.26 20.12 -17.18
C ARG A 38 7.88 19.31 -15.95
N ASP A 39 6.83 19.75 -15.27
CA ASP A 39 6.17 18.97 -14.23
C ASP A 39 5.64 17.64 -14.79
N THR A 40 5.71 16.60 -13.96
CA THR A 40 5.35 15.24 -14.36
C THR A 40 4.72 14.46 -13.21
N THR A 41 3.89 13.49 -13.55
CA THR A 41 3.24 12.56 -12.62
C THR A 41 3.83 11.18 -12.85
N LEU A 42 5.00 10.92 -12.25
CA LEU A 42 5.72 9.65 -12.43
C LEU A 42 5.48 8.67 -11.28
N ASP A 43 5.03 9.18 -10.13
CA ASP A 43 4.72 8.37 -8.97
C ASP A 43 3.27 7.90 -9.08
N LEU A 44 3.05 6.59 -9.07
CA LEU A 44 1.73 5.98 -9.18
C LEU A 44 1.34 5.32 -7.86
N THR A 45 0.15 5.66 -7.37
CA THR A 45 -0.47 5.00 -6.23
C THR A 45 -1.59 4.09 -6.73
N LEU A 46 -1.49 2.81 -6.39
CA LEU A 46 -2.43 1.78 -6.79
C LEU A 46 -3.05 1.14 -5.55
N CYS A 47 -4.31 0.75 -5.62
CA CYS A 47 -4.96 -0.03 -4.56
C CYS A 47 -5.65 -1.28 -5.12
N LYS A 48 -5.82 -2.29 -4.25
CA LYS A 48 -6.59 -3.50 -4.53
C LYS A 48 -7.48 -3.78 -3.35
N ASN A 49 -8.78 -3.99 -3.60
CA ASN A 49 -9.74 -4.34 -2.56
C ASN A 49 -9.70 -3.39 -1.34
N ALA A 50 -9.35 -2.11 -1.55
CA ALA A 50 -9.37 -1.12 -0.50
C ALA A 50 -10.82 -0.71 -0.23
N GLY A 51 -11.19 -0.61 1.05
CA GLY A 51 -12.48 -0.08 1.46
C GLY A 51 -12.50 1.44 1.33
N ARG A 52 -12.54 2.15 2.47
CA ARG A 52 -12.42 3.60 2.48
C ARG A 52 -10.95 4.00 2.31
N ILE A 53 -10.64 4.74 1.26
CA ILE A 53 -9.29 5.24 0.99
C ILE A 53 -9.36 6.73 0.66
N THR A 54 -8.40 7.50 1.15
CA THR A 54 -8.14 8.86 0.68
C THR A 54 -6.73 8.93 0.14
N TRP A 55 -6.56 9.73 -0.91
CA TRP A 55 -5.28 10.00 -1.53
C TRP A 55 -5.17 11.51 -1.71
N GLU A 56 -4.02 12.08 -1.38
CA GLU A 56 -3.74 13.49 -1.59
C GLU A 56 -2.27 13.69 -1.99
N ASN A 57 -2.05 14.63 -2.90
CA ASN A 57 -0.75 15.26 -3.06
C ASN A 57 -0.69 16.39 -2.02
N THR A 58 0.25 16.31 -1.09
CA THR A 58 0.37 17.31 0.00
C THR A 58 0.90 18.65 -0.51
N PHE A 59 1.45 18.69 -1.73
CA PHE A 59 2.20 19.79 -2.30
C PHE A 59 3.46 20.17 -1.50
N GLU A 60 3.86 19.39 -0.50
CA GLU A 60 5.14 19.55 0.18
C GLU A 60 6.23 18.75 -0.55
N ASP A 61 7.46 19.26 -0.59
CA ASP A 61 8.60 18.59 -1.24
C ASP A 61 9.86 18.49 -0.36
N LEU A 62 9.89 19.22 0.77
CA LEU A 62 11.02 19.28 1.71
C LEU A 62 12.38 19.53 1.02
N GLY A 63 12.38 20.29 -0.09
CA GLY A 63 13.58 20.59 -0.86
C GLY A 63 13.98 19.51 -1.89
N SER A 64 13.13 18.50 -2.13
CA SER A 64 13.23 17.55 -3.25
C SER A 64 12.55 18.09 -4.51
N ASP A 65 12.77 17.42 -5.66
CA ASP A 65 11.95 17.64 -6.87
C ASP A 65 10.67 16.78 -6.87
N HIS A 66 10.49 15.89 -5.89
CA HIS A 66 9.28 15.08 -5.70
C HIS A 66 8.37 15.64 -4.60
N ARG A 67 7.06 15.55 -4.82
CA ARG A 67 6.02 15.87 -3.84
C ARG A 67 5.77 14.70 -2.91
N ILE A 68 5.47 15.01 -1.65
CA ILE A 68 5.01 14.05 -0.66
C ILE A 68 3.55 13.71 -0.95
N LEU A 69 3.26 12.43 -1.06
CA LEU A 69 1.91 11.90 -1.24
C LEU A 69 1.43 11.28 0.07
N SER A 70 0.19 11.59 0.44
CA SER A 70 -0.44 11.07 1.65
C SER A 70 -1.60 10.16 1.26
N ILE A 71 -1.67 9.01 1.92
CA ILE A 71 -2.66 7.97 1.67
C ILE A 71 -3.20 7.55 3.02
N ALA A 72 -4.50 7.76 3.25
CA ALA A 72 -5.15 7.25 4.45
C ALA A 72 -6.02 6.04 4.09
N LEU A 73 -5.75 4.92 4.77
CA LEU A 73 -6.57 3.73 4.70
C LEU A 73 -7.53 3.76 5.87
N GLY A 74 -8.83 3.83 5.58
CA GLY A 74 -9.84 3.56 6.58
C GLY A 74 -9.76 2.08 6.97
N ASN A 75 -9.61 1.80 8.26
CA ASN A 75 -9.78 0.45 8.75
C ASN A 75 -11.19 -0.02 8.35
N PRO A 76 -11.34 -1.17 7.66
CA PRO A 76 -12.64 -1.80 7.61
C PRO A 76 -13.09 -1.97 9.06
N PRO A 77 -14.38 -1.78 9.38
CA PRO A 77 -14.87 -2.04 10.73
C PRO A 77 -14.34 -3.42 11.12
N THR A 78 -13.50 -3.47 12.16
CA THR A 78 -12.96 -4.73 12.64
C THR A 78 -14.18 -5.54 13.00
N ARG A 79 -14.59 -6.47 12.13
CA ARG A 79 -15.54 -7.50 12.52
C ARG A 79 -14.84 -8.14 13.70
N ASN A 80 -15.38 -7.90 14.90
CA ASN A 80 -14.88 -8.48 16.14
C ASN A 80 -14.96 -9.99 15.97
N CYS A 81 -13.97 -10.55 15.29
CA CYS A 81 -13.78 -11.97 15.20
C CYS A 81 -13.22 -12.30 16.56
N LYS A 82 -14.11 -12.59 17.51
CA LYS A 82 -13.76 -13.24 18.76
C LYS A 82 -13.19 -14.59 18.37
N ARG A 83 -11.93 -14.62 17.95
CA ARG A 83 -11.22 -15.85 17.62
C ARG A 83 -10.83 -16.43 18.96
N THR A 84 -11.47 -17.52 19.33
CA THR A 84 -11.08 -18.27 20.52
C THR A 84 -9.66 -18.80 20.29
N ILE A 85 -8.67 -18.14 20.89
CA ILE A 85 -7.29 -18.62 20.84
C ILE A 85 -7.19 -19.75 21.86
N ARG A 86 -6.87 -20.95 21.39
CA ARG A 86 -6.52 -22.05 22.29
C ARG A 86 -5.19 -21.72 22.95
N ARG A 87 -5.22 -21.26 24.19
CA ARG A 87 -4.02 -21.10 25.02
C ARG A 87 -3.58 -22.48 25.50
N VAL A 88 -2.39 -22.90 25.11
CA VAL A 88 -1.77 -24.09 25.69
C VAL A 88 -1.27 -23.71 27.07
N ASP A 89 -1.72 -24.45 28.09
CA ASP A 89 -1.16 -24.41 29.42
C ASP A 89 0.13 -25.24 29.42
N TRP A 90 1.27 -24.54 29.36
CA TRP A 90 2.58 -25.16 29.34
C TRP A 90 2.90 -25.89 30.64
N ASP A 91 2.42 -25.40 31.79
CA ASP A 91 2.66 -26.06 33.08
C ASP A 91 1.93 -27.39 33.17
N LYS A 92 0.69 -27.44 32.65
CA LYS A 92 -0.06 -28.70 32.53
C LYS A 92 0.63 -29.66 31.54
N PHE A 93 1.12 -29.12 30.42
CA PHE A 93 1.83 -29.91 29.42
C PHE A 93 3.11 -30.55 30.00
N HIS A 94 3.91 -29.79 30.74
CA HIS A 94 5.14 -30.29 31.36
C HIS A 94 4.86 -31.34 32.45
N ARG A 95 3.82 -31.14 33.27
CA ARG A 95 3.41 -32.12 34.30
C ARG A 95 2.95 -33.46 33.71
N SER A 96 2.27 -33.45 32.55
CA SER A 96 1.86 -34.69 31.88
C SER A 96 3.00 -35.49 31.25
N ARG A 97 4.17 -34.86 31.03
CA ARG A 97 5.31 -35.47 30.34
C ARG A 97 6.30 -36.16 31.26
N ASN A 98 6.37 -35.72 32.52
CA ASN A 98 7.15 -36.36 33.58
C ASN A 98 6.19 -36.83 34.68
N PRO A 99 5.46 -37.94 34.51
CA PRO A 99 4.88 -38.61 35.66
C PRO A 99 6.03 -38.90 36.62
N SER A 100 5.98 -38.33 37.82
CA SER A 100 6.95 -38.60 38.87
C SER A 100 7.10 -40.11 38.99
N LYS A 101 8.30 -40.62 38.68
CA LYS A 101 8.65 -42.01 38.97
C LYS A 101 8.62 -42.13 40.50
N THR A 102 7.60 -42.82 41.01
CA THR A 102 7.58 -43.38 42.36
C THR A 102 8.72 -44.38 42.50
#